data_AF-A0A367KJQ3-F1
#
_entry.id   AF-A0A367KJQ3-F1
#
_cell.length_a   1.000
_cell.length_b   1.000
_cell.length_c   1.000
_cell.angle_alpha   90.00
_cell.angle_beta   90.00
_cell.angle_gamma   90.00
#
_symmetry.space_group_name_H-M   'P 1'
#
loop_
_entity.id
_entity.type
_entity.pdbx_description
1 polymer ?
#
loop_
_entity_poly.entity_id
_entity_poly.type
_entity_poly.pdbx_seq_one_letter_code
_entity_poly.pdbx_strand_id
1 'polypeptide(L)'
;MHPIIPLLNSNHRMIRSRLLEILSALFSWDDDPLETLGLQHTTPGIEQAYTTLSEASMKTIREAATMDQLTTAISLLETVFVLLKRTSMDLSKDAYLILCDLVSICLDKDHPSLQAIQHLLKSDRTRNNLLQLVIRLIDTLTKINPNHPCITQAQHDTILLNVLACETAYTDTRVLKETLALLIDTLKSIKDNKALQTLWAKAMHALVLIMTDLLDCKSFSILLSSMDILLSHDSIGSLDNALLADALSLKFIDTAWDIRDAAIHFVGQLFDAPYCKFKIQFSLTHHLPLQVFERIHDTEPYVRASAIEVLRRMMVSKEGWEYIQKNQVSRDLASQLPRFLHDTEAFVRRATLDAIICLVQHRSCQGMAMEIESSDHSLNPFVLQNLIQDDDTE
;
A
#
# COMPACT_ATOMS: atom_id res chain seq x y z
N MET A 1 24.44 -38.55 -0.11
CA MET A 1 23.66 -37.29 -0.13
C MET A 1 23.08 -37.11 -1.52
N HIS A 2 21.79 -36.80 -1.63
CA HIS A 2 21.13 -36.61 -2.92
C HIS A 2 21.50 -35.24 -3.49
N PRO A 3 21.83 -35.13 -4.79
CA PRO A 3 22.13 -33.83 -5.39
C PRO A 3 20.86 -32.98 -5.39
N ILE A 4 20.88 -31.85 -4.65
CA ILE A 4 19.77 -30.90 -4.53
C ILE A 4 19.46 -30.20 -5.86
N ILE A 5 20.48 -30.00 -6.70
CA ILE A 5 20.35 -29.30 -7.99
C ILE A 5 19.36 -30.02 -8.94
N PRO A 6 19.43 -31.34 -9.15
CA PRO A 6 18.41 -32.10 -9.88
C PRO A 6 16.99 -31.97 -9.32
N LEU A 7 16.82 -31.85 -8.00
CA LEU A 7 15.50 -31.72 -7.38
C LEU A 7 14.91 -30.31 -7.57
N LEU A 8 15.75 -29.26 -7.60
CA LEU A 8 15.35 -27.91 -7.99
C LEU A 8 14.90 -27.86 -9.47
N ASN A 9 15.46 -28.72 -10.32
CA ASN A 9 15.07 -28.88 -11.72
C ASN A 9 13.95 -29.91 -11.95
N SER A 10 13.32 -30.42 -10.88
CA SER A 10 12.23 -31.39 -11.01
C SER A 10 11.04 -30.80 -11.78
N ASN A 11 10.40 -31.61 -12.63
CA ASN A 11 9.16 -31.23 -13.32
C ASN A 11 7.97 -31.09 -12.35
N HIS A 12 8.09 -31.58 -11.10
CA HIS A 12 7.04 -31.50 -10.10
C HIS A 12 7.16 -30.24 -9.23
N ARG A 13 6.24 -29.29 -9.42
CA ARG A 13 6.17 -28.04 -8.65
C ARG A 13 6.18 -28.25 -7.13
N MET A 14 5.47 -29.26 -6.61
CA MET A 14 5.45 -29.55 -5.17
C MET A 14 6.82 -29.95 -4.62
N ILE A 15 7.62 -30.70 -5.39
CA ILE A 15 8.98 -31.08 -5.00
C ILE A 15 9.85 -29.84 -4.92
N ARG A 16 9.78 -28.96 -5.93
CA ARG A 16 10.54 -27.69 -5.94
C ARG A 16 10.16 -26.79 -4.76
N SER A 17 8.86 -26.60 -4.51
CA SER A 17 8.36 -25.80 -3.38
C SER A 17 8.85 -26.33 -2.03
N ARG A 18 8.69 -27.64 -1.80
CA ARG A 18 9.09 -28.26 -0.53
C ARG A 18 10.60 -28.21 -0.31
N LEU A 19 11.38 -28.33 -1.39
CA LEU A 19 12.82 -28.19 -1.32
C LEU A 19 13.25 -26.77 -0.92
N LEU A 20 12.63 -25.74 -1.51
CA LEU A 20 12.90 -24.35 -1.14
C LEU A 20 12.57 -24.07 0.34
N GLU A 21 11.50 -24.64 0.88
CA GLU A 21 11.18 -24.55 2.32
C GLU A 21 12.26 -25.21 3.19
N ILE A 22 12.74 -26.39 2.81
CA ILE A 22 13.82 -27.10 3.52
C ILE A 22 15.10 -26.28 3.48
N LEU A 23 15.46 -25.74 2.31
CA LEU A 23 16.65 -24.90 2.13
C LEU A 23 16.55 -23.62 2.97
N SER A 24 15.40 -22.95 2.96
CA SER A 24 15.17 -21.75 3.77
C SER A 24 15.34 -22.03 5.27
N ALA A 25 14.77 -23.14 5.75
CA ALA A 25 14.94 -23.57 7.13
C ALA A 25 16.41 -23.88 7.45
N LEU A 26 17.10 -24.65 6.60
CA LEU A 26 18.51 -24.99 6.77
C LEU A 26 19.39 -23.73 6.83
N PHE A 27 19.23 -22.81 5.87
CA PHE A 27 20.02 -21.58 5.77
C PHE A 27 19.84 -20.62 6.93
N SER A 28 18.78 -20.77 7.72
CA SER A 28 18.55 -19.93 8.90
C SER A 28 19.48 -20.24 10.08
N TRP A 29 20.02 -21.47 10.17
CA TRP A 29 20.79 -21.93 11.33
C TRP A 29 22.09 -22.66 10.99
N ASP A 30 22.22 -23.27 9.82
CA ASP A 30 23.42 -24.06 9.48
C ASP A 30 24.62 -23.15 9.18
N ASP A 31 25.75 -23.41 9.82
CA ASP A 31 26.99 -22.66 9.64
C ASP A 31 27.79 -23.15 8.42
N ASP A 32 27.55 -24.39 7.96
CA ASP A 32 28.09 -24.92 6.70
C ASP A 32 27.01 -25.60 5.84
N PRO A 33 26.14 -24.82 5.19
CA PRO A 33 25.08 -25.37 4.36
C PRO A 33 25.60 -26.23 3.21
N LEU A 34 26.79 -25.95 2.66
CA LEU A 34 27.29 -26.70 1.51
C LEU A 34 27.70 -28.11 1.90
N GLU A 35 28.29 -28.29 3.09
CA GLU A 35 28.60 -29.62 3.63
C GLU A 35 27.32 -30.44 3.85
N THR A 36 26.30 -29.87 4.51
CA THR A 36 25.03 -30.55 4.77
C THR A 36 24.30 -30.92 3.47
N LEU A 37 24.43 -30.09 2.44
CA LEU A 37 23.89 -30.33 1.11
C LEU A 37 24.73 -31.32 0.28
N GLY A 38 25.90 -31.74 0.76
CA GLY A 38 26.80 -32.65 0.06
C GLY A 38 27.41 -32.04 -1.20
N LEU A 39 27.53 -30.71 -1.25
CA LEU A 39 28.13 -29.99 -2.36
C LEU A 39 29.63 -29.82 -2.11
N GLN A 40 30.45 -30.21 -3.08
CA GLN A 40 31.89 -30.02 -3.01
C GLN A 40 32.21 -28.53 -2.95
N HIS A 41 32.96 -28.13 -1.93
CA HIS A 41 33.41 -26.76 -1.74
C HIS A 41 34.84 -26.74 -1.21
N THR A 42 35.58 -25.69 -1.53
CA THR A 42 36.99 -25.52 -1.14
C THR A 42 37.15 -24.78 0.18
N THR A 43 36.13 -24.00 0.58
CA THR A 43 36.11 -23.22 1.81
C THR A 43 34.73 -23.36 2.47
N PRO A 44 34.67 -23.80 3.75
CA PRO A 44 33.41 -23.90 4.47
C PRO A 44 32.88 -22.49 4.77
N GLY A 45 31.56 -22.37 4.89
CA GLY A 45 30.92 -21.18 5.44
C GLY A 45 29.81 -20.56 4.59
N ILE A 46 29.08 -19.66 5.26
CA ILE A 46 27.85 -19.01 4.78
C ILE A 46 28.09 -18.19 3.50
N GLU A 47 29.22 -17.52 3.38
CA GLU A 47 29.58 -16.67 2.24
C GLU A 47 29.79 -17.48 0.96
N GLN A 48 30.52 -18.61 1.06
CA GLN A 48 30.71 -19.52 -0.06
C GLN A 48 29.40 -20.20 -0.45
N ALA A 49 28.55 -20.55 0.53
CA ALA A 49 27.21 -21.08 0.29
C ALA A 49 26.34 -20.09 -0.49
N TYR A 50 26.32 -18.82 -0.06
CA TYR A 50 25.60 -17.75 -0.75
C TYR A 50 26.08 -17.59 -2.20
N THR A 51 27.39 -17.44 -2.41
CA THR A 51 27.97 -17.21 -3.75
C THR A 51 27.65 -18.38 -4.68
N THR A 52 27.87 -19.61 -4.24
CA THR A 52 27.66 -20.81 -5.06
C THR A 52 26.19 -20.95 -5.49
N LEU A 53 25.26 -20.76 -4.56
CA LEU A 53 23.82 -20.94 -4.84
C LEU A 53 23.21 -19.76 -5.59
N SER A 54 23.66 -18.54 -5.33
CA SER A 54 23.25 -17.36 -6.10
C SER A 54 23.76 -17.43 -7.54
N GLU A 55 25.01 -17.82 -7.78
CA GLU A 55 25.54 -18.05 -9.13
C GLU A 55 24.75 -19.12 -9.88
N ALA A 56 24.42 -20.24 -9.21
CA ALA A 56 23.59 -21.29 -9.79
C ALA A 56 22.20 -20.76 -10.17
N SER A 57 21.53 -20.03 -9.27
CA SER A 57 20.24 -19.39 -9.53
C SER A 57 20.32 -18.41 -10.70
N MET A 58 21.29 -17.50 -10.70
CA MET A 58 21.46 -16.49 -11.75
C MET A 58 21.75 -17.11 -13.11
N LYS A 59 22.53 -18.21 -13.15
CA LYS A 59 22.73 -18.98 -14.37
C LYS A 59 21.42 -19.57 -14.88
N THR A 60 20.63 -20.21 -14.00
CA THR A 60 19.31 -20.75 -14.37
C THR A 60 18.34 -19.66 -14.85
N ILE A 61 18.39 -18.44 -14.27
CA ILE A 61 17.59 -17.31 -14.75
C ILE A 61 17.96 -16.99 -16.21
N ARG A 62 19.25 -16.83 -16.52
CA ARG A 62 19.73 -16.47 -17.88
C ARG A 62 19.40 -17.53 -18.92
N GLU A 63 19.42 -18.80 -18.53
CA GLU A 63 19.23 -19.96 -19.41
C GLU A 63 17.80 -20.53 -19.35
N ALA A 64 16.86 -19.87 -18.66
CA ALA A 64 15.53 -20.39 -18.43
C ALA A 64 14.78 -20.63 -19.75
N ALA A 65 14.35 -21.88 -19.98
CA ALA A 65 13.54 -22.26 -21.14
C ALA A 65 12.04 -22.25 -20.85
N THR A 66 11.65 -22.16 -19.57
CA THR A 66 10.25 -22.19 -19.12
C THR A 66 10.02 -21.21 -17.98
N MET A 67 8.79 -20.70 -17.84
CA MET A 67 8.40 -19.85 -16.70
C MET A 67 8.56 -20.56 -15.36
N ASP A 68 8.39 -21.88 -15.33
CA ASP A 68 8.55 -22.70 -14.12
C ASP A 68 10.01 -22.75 -13.64
N GLN A 69 10.96 -22.88 -14.57
CA GLN A 69 12.39 -22.81 -14.24
C GLN A 69 12.76 -21.41 -13.75
N LEU A 70 12.29 -20.37 -14.45
CA LEU A 70 12.56 -18.98 -14.09
C LEU A 70 12.03 -18.64 -12.69
N THR A 71 10.77 -18.97 -12.41
CA THR A 71 10.15 -18.71 -11.10
C THR A 71 10.81 -19.51 -9.97
N THR A 72 11.25 -20.74 -10.24
CA THR A 72 11.99 -21.55 -9.27
C THR A 72 13.36 -20.94 -8.98
N ALA A 73 14.09 -20.49 -10.00
CA ALA A 73 15.39 -19.86 -9.83
C ALA A 73 15.29 -18.55 -9.03
N ILE A 74 14.29 -17.72 -9.32
CA ILE A 74 13.99 -16.51 -8.54
C ILE A 74 13.65 -16.86 -7.08
N SER A 75 12.82 -17.87 -6.85
CA SER A 75 12.47 -18.32 -5.49
C SER A 75 13.67 -18.89 -4.73
N LEU A 76 14.61 -19.53 -5.44
CA LEU A 76 15.89 -19.96 -4.88
C LEU A 76 16.74 -18.74 -4.49
N LEU A 77 16.78 -17.69 -5.31
CA LEU A 77 17.50 -16.47 -5.00
C LEU A 77 16.97 -15.81 -3.72
N GLU A 78 15.65 -15.72 -3.58
CA GLU A 78 14.98 -15.26 -2.36
C GLU A 78 15.34 -16.12 -1.14
N THR A 79 15.40 -17.44 -1.32
CA THR A 79 15.79 -18.37 -0.25
C THR A 79 17.25 -18.16 0.17
N VAL A 80 18.14 -17.90 -0.79
CA VAL A 80 19.57 -17.66 -0.56
C VAL A 80 19.82 -16.33 0.15
N PHE A 81 18.91 -15.34 0.06
CA PHE A 81 19.00 -14.10 0.84
C PHE A 81 18.94 -14.32 2.37
N VAL A 82 18.45 -15.47 2.84
CA VAL A 82 18.54 -15.85 4.27
C VAL A 82 20.01 -15.99 4.70
N LEU A 83 20.87 -16.52 3.83
CA LEU A 83 22.32 -16.59 4.08
C LEU A 83 22.93 -15.19 4.08
N LEU A 84 22.55 -14.33 3.14
CA LEU A 84 23.05 -12.96 3.05
C LEU A 84 22.79 -12.14 4.34
N LYS A 85 21.65 -12.36 5.01
CA LYS A 85 21.36 -11.74 6.32
C LYS A 85 22.36 -12.11 7.41
N ARG A 86 23.03 -13.26 7.27
CA ARG A 86 24.00 -13.80 8.23
C ARG A 86 25.45 -13.47 7.83
N THR A 87 25.68 -12.94 6.64
CA THR A 87 27.03 -12.56 6.18
C THR A 87 27.35 -11.11 6.53
N SER A 88 28.61 -10.84 6.88
CA SER A 88 29.14 -9.46 6.98
C SER A 88 29.63 -8.91 5.63
N MET A 89 29.77 -9.76 4.62
CA MET A 89 30.27 -9.40 3.29
C MET A 89 29.16 -8.90 2.36
N ASP A 90 29.57 -8.01 1.46
CA ASP A 90 28.69 -7.39 0.48
C ASP A 90 28.62 -8.21 -0.82
N LEU A 91 27.74 -9.22 -0.86
CA LEU A 91 27.66 -10.20 -1.95
C LEU A 91 26.42 -10.02 -2.86
N SER A 92 25.62 -8.99 -2.64
CA SER A 92 24.30 -8.81 -3.30
C SER A 92 24.34 -8.16 -4.68
N LYS A 93 25.49 -7.65 -5.13
CA LYS A 93 25.61 -6.89 -6.38
C LYS A 93 25.01 -7.60 -7.59
N ASP A 94 25.45 -8.82 -7.85
CA ASP A 94 25.07 -9.53 -9.08
C ASP A 94 23.60 -9.94 -9.06
N ALA A 95 23.11 -10.32 -7.87
CA ALA A 95 21.69 -10.59 -7.63
C ALA A 95 20.84 -9.32 -7.87
N TYR A 96 21.29 -8.15 -7.42
CA TYR A 96 20.58 -6.90 -7.68
C TYR A 96 20.54 -6.57 -9.17
N LEU A 97 21.67 -6.65 -9.87
CA LEU A 97 21.76 -6.32 -11.29
C LEU A 97 20.86 -7.22 -12.14
N ILE A 98 20.85 -8.54 -11.90
CA ILE A 98 19.98 -9.44 -12.66
C ILE A 98 18.49 -9.15 -12.39
N LEU A 99 18.12 -8.77 -11.17
CA LEU A 99 16.75 -8.38 -10.85
C LEU A 99 16.35 -7.08 -11.58
N CYS A 100 17.26 -6.10 -11.68
CA CYS A 100 17.05 -4.88 -12.44
C CYS A 100 16.81 -5.15 -13.95
N ASP A 101 17.60 -6.07 -14.52
CA ASP A 101 17.45 -6.48 -15.92
C ASP A 101 16.10 -7.16 -16.13
N LEU A 102 15.67 -8.01 -15.19
CA LEU A 102 14.34 -8.65 -15.23
C LEU A 102 13.19 -7.63 -15.15
N VAL A 103 13.29 -6.60 -14.31
CA VAL A 103 12.28 -5.52 -14.31
C VAL A 103 12.24 -4.83 -15.66
N SER A 104 13.40 -4.49 -16.22
CA SER A 104 13.48 -3.80 -17.52
C SER A 104 12.82 -4.62 -18.64
N ILE A 105 13.02 -5.94 -18.65
CA ILE A 105 12.37 -6.86 -19.59
C ILE A 105 10.85 -6.95 -19.37
N CYS A 106 10.40 -6.96 -18.12
CA CYS A 106 8.96 -6.94 -17.82
C CYS A 106 8.27 -5.65 -18.29
N LEU A 107 9.01 -4.55 -18.38
CA LEU A 107 8.56 -3.26 -18.90
C LEU A 107 8.82 -3.09 -20.40
N ASP A 108 8.96 -4.19 -21.15
CA ASP A 108 9.16 -4.23 -22.61
C ASP A 108 10.41 -3.48 -23.11
N LYS A 109 11.46 -3.38 -22.28
CA LYS A 109 12.78 -2.90 -22.74
C LYS A 109 13.60 -4.06 -23.29
N ASP A 110 14.26 -3.82 -24.41
CA ASP A 110 15.13 -4.83 -25.03
C ASP A 110 16.38 -5.11 -24.21
N HIS A 111 16.63 -6.40 -23.96
CA HIS A 111 17.82 -6.84 -23.22
C HIS A 111 18.55 -7.98 -23.94
N PRO A 112 19.72 -7.72 -24.55
CA PRO A 112 20.39 -8.68 -25.42
C PRO A 112 20.85 -9.95 -24.69
N SER A 113 21.16 -9.87 -23.39
CA SER A 113 21.62 -11.03 -22.60
C SER A 113 20.50 -11.92 -22.07
N LEU A 114 19.23 -11.52 -22.20
CA LEU A 114 18.08 -12.21 -21.61
C LEU A 114 16.92 -12.38 -22.61
N GLN A 115 17.22 -12.43 -23.92
CA GLN A 115 16.22 -12.61 -24.99
C GLN A 115 15.34 -13.85 -24.81
N ALA A 116 15.91 -14.94 -24.26
CA ALA A 116 15.16 -16.14 -23.96
C ALA A 116 13.97 -15.88 -23.03
N ILE A 117 14.15 -15.00 -22.03
CA ILE A 117 13.10 -14.62 -21.07
C ILE A 117 12.03 -13.77 -21.76
N GLN A 118 12.41 -12.84 -22.63
CA GLN A 118 11.44 -12.04 -23.40
C GLN A 118 10.47 -12.93 -24.18
N HIS A 119 10.96 -14.02 -24.78
CA HIS A 119 10.12 -14.99 -25.49
C HIS A 119 9.14 -15.77 -24.58
N LEU A 120 9.41 -15.84 -23.27
CA LEU A 120 8.52 -16.45 -22.28
C LEU A 120 7.40 -15.51 -21.84
N LEU A 121 7.61 -14.19 -21.91
CA LEU A 121 6.68 -13.16 -21.45
C LEU A 121 5.63 -12.78 -22.50
N LYS A 122 4.81 -13.76 -22.87
CA LYS A 122 3.83 -13.66 -23.98
C LYS A 122 2.56 -12.87 -23.65
N SER A 123 2.31 -12.56 -22.37
CA SER A 123 1.10 -11.88 -21.91
C SER A 123 1.40 -10.96 -20.73
N ASP A 124 0.56 -9.94 -20.53
CA ASP A 124 0.67 -9.04 -19.39
C ASP A 124 0.54 -9.79 -18.06
N ARG A 125 -0.32 -10.82 -18.00
CA ARG A 125 -0.42 -11.68 -16.82
C ARG A 125 0.91 -12.35 -16.47
N THR A 126 1.64 -12.88 -17.47
CA THR A 126 2.95 -13.50 -17.23
C THR A 126 4.02 -12.48 -16.85
N ARG A 127 3.98 -11.29 -17.46
CA ARG A 127 4.88 -10.17 -17.13
C ARG A 127 4.66 -9.69 -15.70
N ASN A 128 3.41 -9.40 -15.34
CA ASN A 128 3.04 -8.92 -14.01
C ASN A 128 3.30 -9.96 -12.92
N ASN A 129 3.10 -11.25 -13.21
CA ASN A 129 3.45 -12.33 -12.28
C ASN A 129 4.96 -12.40 -12.00
N LEU A 130 5.80 -12.11 -13.00
CA LEU A 130 7.24 -12.04 -12.82
C LEU A 130 7.64 -10.74 -12.12
N LEU A 131 7.09 -9.62 -12.58
CA LEU A 131 7.38 -8.28 -12.08
C LEU A 131 7.09 -8.15 -10.57
N GLN A 132 5.92 -8.62 -10.10
CA GLN A 132 5.61 -8.61 -8.66
C GLN A 132 6.66 -9.38 -7.84
N LEU A 133 7.16 -10.52 -8.36
CA LEU A 133 8.13 -11.36 -7.64
C LEU A 133 9.48 -10.64 -7.58
N VAL A 134 9.92 -10.10 -8.72
CA VAL A 134 11.19 -9.40 -8.83
C VAL A 134 11.20 -8.14 -7.94
N ILE A 135 10.12 -7.35 -7.92
CA ILE A 135 10.02 -6.17 -7.06
C ILE A 135 10.08 -6.56 -5.58
N ARG A 136 9.36 -7.60 -5.16
CA ARG A 136 9.42 -8.12 -3.77
C ARG A 136 10.83 -8.56 -3.40
N LEU A 137 11.56 -9.19 -4.31
CA LEU A 137 12.94 -9.60 -4.08
C LEU A 137 13.88 -8.40 -3.99
N ILE A 138 13.70 -7.38 -4.83
CA ILE A 138 14.45 -6.12 -4.74
C ILE A 138 14.22 -5.48 -3.38
N ASP A 139 12.97 -5.36 -2.94
CA ASP A 139 12.61 -4.82 -1.62
C ASP A 139 13.22 -5.63 -0.46
N THR A 140 13.19 -6.95 -0.57
CA THR A 140 13.84 -7.82 0.41
C THR A 140 15.35 -7.57 0.47
N LEU A 141 15.99 -7.41 -0.69
CA LEU A 141 17.42 -7.18 -0.79
C LEU A 141 17.84 -5.82 -0.23
N THR A 142 17.09 -4.75 -0.53
CA THR A 142 17.36 -3.40 -0.01
C THR A 142 17.18 -3.32 1.50
N LYS A 143 16.26 -4.09 2.08
CA LYS A 143 16.10 -4.20 3.55
C LYS A 143 17.26 -4.92 4.23
N ILE A 144 17.84 -5.92 3.57
CA ILE A 144 18.98 -6.68 4.11
C ILE A 144 20.23 -5.81 4.09
N ASN A 145 20.46 -5.08 3.00
CA ASN A 145 21.66 -4.29 2.82
C ASN A 145 21.37 -2.88 2.25
N PRO A 146 20.90 -1.95 3.10
CA PRO A 146 20.46 -0.61 2.66
C PRO A 146 21.60 0.31 2.20
N ASN A 147 22.86 0.03 2.57
CA ASN A 147 24.01 0.88 2.27
C ASN A 147 24.88 0.35 1.13
N HIS A 148 24.34 -0.51 0.28
CA HIS A 148 25.12 -1.23 -0.72
C HIS A 148 25.71 -0.28 -1.79
N PRO A 149 27.05 -0.22 -1.96
CA PRO A 149 27.72 0.70 -2.89
C PRO A 149 27.35 0.51 -4.37
N CYS A 150 26.93 -0.69 -4.77
CA CYS A 150 26.48 -0.96 -6.15
C CYS A 150 24.99 -0.65 -6.41
N ILE A 151 24.17 -0.46 -5.38
CA ILE A 151 22.82 0.07 -5.56
C ILE A 151 23.00 1.58 -5.65
N THR A 152 23.27 2.09 -6.84
CA THR A 152 23.22 3.54 -7.00
C THR A 152 21.77 3.96 -6.76
N GLN A 153 21.56 4.88 -5.81
CA GLN A 153 20.24 5.42 -5.51
C GLN A 153 19.50 5.81 -6.81
N ALA A 154 20.24 6.40 -7.77
CA ALA A 154 19.71 6.77 -9.08
C ALA A 154 19.14 5.59 -9.89
N GLN A 155 19.81 4.43 -9.95
CA GLN A 155 19.32 3.27 -10.68
C GLN A 155 18.09 2.68 -9.99
N HIS A 156 18.13 2.58 -8.66
CA HIS A 156 17.02 2.09 -7.85
C HIS A 156 15.76 2.96 -8.04
N ASP A 157 15.91 4.27 -7.88
CA ASP A 157 14.85 5.25 -8.09
C ASP A 157 14.29 5.17 -9.51
N THR A 158 15.16 5.02 -10.51
CA THR A 158 14.74 4.91 -11.92
C THR A 158 13.87 3.69 -12.17
N ILE A 159 14.23 2.54 -11.59
CA ILE A 159 13.45 1.30 -11.73
C ILE A 159 12.08 1.47 -11.10
N LEU A 160 12.04 1.95 -9.85
CA LEU A 160 10.81 2.18 -9.12
C LEU A 160 9.87 3.12 -9.87
N LEU A 161 10.37 4.27 -10.33
CA LEU A 161 9.58 5.26 -11.06
C LEU A 161 9.12 4.74 -12.42
N ASN A 162 9.91 3.94 -13.12
CA ASN A 162 9.50 3.34 -14.39
C ASN A 162 8.35 2.34 -14.20
N VAL A 163 8.34 1.57 -13.11
CA VAL A 163 7.23 0.65 -12.81
C VAL A 163 5.97 1.45 -12.48
N LEU A 164 6.08 2.49 -11.63
CA LEU A 164 4.94 3.36 -11.28
C LEU A 164 4.38 4.13 -12.48
N ALA A 165 5.20 4.39 -13.50
CA ALA A 165 4.77 5.05 -14.73
C ALA A 165 4.14 4.09 -15.77
N CYS A 166 4.12 2.78 -15.50
CA CYS A 166 3.66 1.77 -16.46
C CYS A 166 2.23 1.31 -16.15
N GLU A 167 1.27 1.66 -17.02
CA GLU A 167 -0.16 1.36 -16.86
C GLU A 167 -0.45 -0.13 -16.69
N THR A 168 0.12 -0.98 -17.54
CA THR A 168 -0.05 -2.43 -17.45
C THR A 168 0.50 -3.01 -16.15
N ALA A 169 1.45 -2.33 -15.50
CA ALA A 169 2.00 -2.73 -14.22
C ALA A 169 1.12 -2.27 -13.04
N TYR A 170 0.78 -0.97 -12.96
CA TYR A 170 0.02 -0.46 -11.81
C TYR A 170 -1.46 -0.85 -11.80
N THR A 171 -2.02 -1.27 -12.94
CA THR A 171 -3.38 -1.84 -13.01
C THR A 171 -3.45 -3.27 -12.44
N ASP A 172 -2.32 -3.99 -12.32
CA ASP A 172 -2.27 -5.24 -11.55
C ASP A 172 -2.08 -4.92 -10.07
N THR A 173 -3.13 -5.16 -9.28
CA THR A 173 -3.17 -4.90 -7.84
C THR A 173 -1.96 -5.46 -7.07
N ARG A 174 -1.41 -6.60 -7.50
CA ARG A 174 -0.29 -7.25 -6.81
C ARG A 174 1.01 -6.52 -7.12
N VAL A 175 1.23 -6.15 -8.38
CA VAL A 175 2.39 -5.35 -8.77
C VAL A 175 2.32 -3.98 -8.11
N LEU A 176 1.17 -3.31 -8.13
CA LEU A 176 0.97 -2.02 -7.46
C LEU A 176 1.33 -2.10 -5.98
N LYS A 177 0.82 -3.11 -5.27
CA LYS A 177 1.10 -3.32 -3.84
C LYS A 177 2.59 -3.45 -3.55
N GLU A 178 3.30 -4.32 -4.26
CA GLU A 178 4.73 -4.53 -4.03
C GLU A 178 5.56 -3.30 -4.44
N THR A 179 5.14 -2.57 -5.49
CA THR A 179 5.81 -1.34 -5.93
C THR A 179 5.64 -0.20 -4.93
N LEU A 180 4.44 -0.03 -4.36
CA LEU A 180 4.18 0.96 -3.33
C LEU A 180 4.89 0.63 -2.01
N ALA A 181 4.96 -0.66 -1.64
CA ALA A 181 5.75 -1.10 -0.49
C ALA A 181 7.23 -0.72 -0.67
N LEU A 182 7.80 -1.03 -1.84
CA LEU A 182 9.18 -0.64 -2.17
C LEU A 182 9.35 0.89 -2.13
N LEU A 183 8.43 1.67 -2.70
CA LEU A 183 8.48 3.13 -2.66
C LEU A 183 8.52 3.66 -1.21
N ILE A 184 7.65 3.14 -0.35
CA ILE A 184 7.58 3.54 1.05
C ILE A 184 8.91 3.27 1.75
N ASP A 185 9.47 2.08 1.59
CA ASP A 185 10.70 1.68 2.26
C ASP A 185 11.91 2.46 1.72
N THR A 186 11.97 2.69 0.41
CA THR A 186 12.98 3.54 -0.22
C THR A 186 12.93 4.96 0.32
N LEU A 187 11.76 5.61 0.33
CA LEU A 187 11.62 6.99 0.84
C LEU A 187 11.99 7.09 2.33
N LYS A 188 11.59 6.13 3.15
CA LYS A 188 11.93 6.09 4.59
C LYS A 188 13.42 5.91 4.86
N SER A 189 14.14 5.26 3.94
CA SER A 189 15.58 5.04 4.08
C SER A 189 16.44 6.27 3.76
N ILE A 190 15.91 7.23 2.99
CA ILE A 190 16.66 8.41 2.56
C ILE A 190 16.80 9.42 3.70
N LYS A 191 18.05 9.65 4.14
CA LYS A 191 18.38 10.63 5.19
C LYS A 191 18.65 12.03 4.66
N ASP A 192 19.03 12.16 3.39
CA ASP A 192 19.30 13.46 2.77
C ASP A 192 18.00 14.13 2.30
N ASN A 193 17.69 15.29 2.88
CA ASN A 193 16.43 16.00 2.60
C ASN A 193 16.28 16.39 1.12
N LYS A 194 17.38 16.74 0.43
CA LYS A 194 17.32 17.16 -0.97
C LYS A 194 17.05 15.96 -1.90
N ALA A 195 17.70 14.84 -1.65
CA ALA A 195 17.44 13.59 -2.35
C ALA A 195 16.00 13.12 -2.11
N LEU A 196 15.52 13.18 -0.85
CA LEU A 196 14.15 12.82 -0.49
C LEU A 196 13.14 13.68 -1.25
N GLN A 197 13.30 15.01 -1.24
CA GLN A 197 12.42 15.93 -1.97
C GLN A 197 12.41 15.65 -3.48
N THR A 198 13.57 15.35 -4.05
CA THR A 198 13.71 15.09 -5.49
C THR A 198 13.00 13.79 -5.89
N LEU A 199 13.17 12.72 -5.11
CA LEU A 199 12.47 11.45 -5.37
C LEU A 199 10.98 11.59 -5.10
N TRP A 200 10.59 12.26 -4.02
CA TRP A 200 9.20 12.50 -3.66
C TRP A 200 8.44 13.25 -4.75
N ALA A 201 9.01 14.32 -5.30
CA ALA A 201 8.37 15.08 -6.38
C ALA A 201 8.07 14.21 -7.61
N LYS A 202 8.99 13.31 -7.98
CA LYS A 202 8.79 12.37 -9.11
C LYS A 202 7.77 11.29 -8.77
N ALA A 203 7.86 10.72 -7.56
CA ALA A 203 6.92 9.71 -7.09
C ALA A 203 5.50 10.28 -6.99
N MET A 204 5.34 11.49 -6.47
CA MET A 204 4.06 12.20 -6.37
C MET A 204 3.40 12.35 -7.74
N HIS A 205 4.15 12.72 -8.78
CA HIS A 205 3.59 12.81 -10.13
C HIS A 205 3.04 11.46 -10.61
N ALA A 206 3.76 10.36 -10.36
CA ALA A 206 3.29 9.01 -10.70
C ALA A 206 2.08 8.59 -9.85
N LEU A 207 2.08 8.88 -8.54
CA LEU A 207 0.95 8.59 -7.64
C LEU A 207 -0.31 9.35 -8.03
N VAL A 208 -0.16 10.62 -8.44
CA VAL A 208 -1.26 11.44 -8.96
C VAL A 208 -1.81 10.82 -10.24
N LEU A 209 -0.95 10.42 -11.19
CA LEU A 209 -1.38 9.76 -12.41
C LEU A 209 -2.18 8.48 -12.11
N ILE A 210 -1.63 7.60 -11.27
CA ILE A 210 -2.27 6.35 -10.83
C ILE A 210 -3.62 6.66 -10.16
N MET A 211 -3.67 7.68 -9.29
CA MET A 211 -4.90 8.07 -8.62
C MET A 211 -5.94 8.57 -9.62
N THR A 212 -5.57 9.39 -10.60
CA THR A 212 -6.52 9.94 -11.58
C THR A 212 -7.04 8.91 -12.57
N ASP A 213 -6.37 7.77 -12.70
CA ASP A 213 -6.76 6.70 -13.61
C ASP A 213 -7.95 5.87 -13.09
N LEU A 214 -8.46 4.98 -13.95
CA LEU A 214 -9.54 4.05 -13.67
C LEU A 214 -9.03 2.82 -12.90
N LEU A 215 -8.88 2.98 -11.59
CA LEU A 215 -8.56 1.88 -10.68
C LEU A 215 -9.83 1.18 -10.19
N ASP A 216 -9.74 -0.14 -9.98
CA ASP A 216 -10.72 -0.84 -9.15
C ASP A 216 -10.59 -0.42 -7.67
N CYS A 217 -11.66 -0.62 -6.89
CA CYS A 217 -11.71 -0.19 -5.48
C CYS A 217 -10.61 -0.84 -4.63
N LYS A 218 -10.20 -2.07 -4.97
CA LYS A 218 -9.13 -2.76 -4.25
C LYS A 218 -7.77 -2.09 -4.46
N SER A 219 -7.44 -1.75 -5.70
CA SER A 219 -6.18 -1.10 -6.07
C SER A 219 -6.16 0.34 -5.55
N PHE A 220 -7.30 1.04 -5.62
CA PHE A 220 -7.46 2.36 -5.02
C PHE A 220 -7.29 2.33 -3.49
N SER A 221 -7.87 1.35 -2.80
CA SER A 221 -7.70 1.18 -1.35
C SER A 221 -6.25 0.92 -0.94
N ILE A 222 -5.48 0.19 -1.76
CA ILE A 222 -4.04 -0.03 -1.54
C ILE A 222 -3.25 1.27 -1.72
N LEU A 223 -3.62 2.09 -2.71
CA LEU A 223 -3.02 3.41 -2.90
C LEU A 223 -3.29 4.32 -1.69
N LEU A 224 -4.54 4.41 -1.23
CA LEU A 224 -4.92 5.19 -0.04
C LEU A 224 -4.22 4.69 1.23
N SER A 225 -4.12 3.37 1.41
CA SER A 225 -3.37 2.79 2.54
C SER A 225 -1.88 3.15 2.49
N SER A 226 -1.30 3.21 1.29
CA SER A 226 0.10 3.59 1.10
C SER A 226 0.31 5.08 1.40
N MET A 227 -0.64 5.93 1.00
CA MET A 227 -0.64 7.35 1.36
C MET A 227 -0.75 7.57 2.86
N ASP A 228 -1.60 6.82 3.56
CA ASP A 228 -1.70 6.88 5.02
C ASP A 228 -0.34 6.65 5.69
N ILE A 229 0.40 5.64 5.22
CA ILE A 229 1.75 5.32 5.72
C ILE A 229 2.75 6.44 5.41
N LEU A 230 2.70 7.02 4.20
CA LEU A 230 3.60 8.10 3.78
C LEU A 230 3.34 9.39 4.56
N LEU A 231 2.08 9.78 4.73
CA LEU A 231 1.68 10.94 5.52
C LEU A 231 2.00 10.78 7.01
N SER A 232 2.06 9.53 7.51
CA SER A 232 2.48 9.25 8.89
C SER A 232 3.95 9.54 9.16
N HIS A 233 4.79 9.62 8.13
CA HIS A 233 6.23 9.75 8.28
C HIS A 233 6.66 11.22 8.30
N ASP A 234 7.32 11.67 9.37
CA ASP A 234 7.60 13.10 9.62
C ASP A 234 8.26 13.84 8.44
N SER A 235 9.29 13.24 7.83
CA SER A 235 10.01 13.87 6.72
C SER A 235 9.22 13.90 5.42
N ILE A 236 8.25 13.01 5.23
CA ILE A 236 7.47 12.88 3.99
C ILE A 236 6.16 13.65 4.12
N GLY A 237 5.44 13.45 5.23
CA GLY A 237 4.20 14.16 5.54
C GLY A 237 4.35 15.67 5.69
N SER A 238 5.57 16.16 5.96
CA SER A 238 5.89 17.60 5.98
C SER A 238 6.13 18.21 4.60
N LEU A 239 6.24 17.41 3.54
CA LEU A 239 6.41 17.89 2.17
C LEU A 239 5.10 18.42 1.60
N ASP A 240 5.19 19.18 0.50
CA ASP A 240 4.00 19.61 -0.23
C ASP A 240 3.29 18.39 -0.82
N ASN A 241 1.98 18.31 -0.62
CA ASN A 241 1.11 17.22 -1.04
C ASN A 241 -0.14 17.74 -1.78
N ALA A 242 -0.13 19.00 -2.23
CA ALA A 242 -1.29 19.64 -2.85
C ALA A 242 -1.84 18.88 -4.06
N LEU A 243 -0.96 18.44 -4.97
CA LEU A 243 -1.38 17.69 -6.16
C LEU A 243 -2.09 16.37 -5.82
N LEU A 244 -1.69 15.74 -4.71
CA LEU A 244 -2.31 14.50 -4.25
C LEU A 244 -3.70 14.77 -3.65
N ALA A 245 -3.87 15.89 -2.94
CA ALA A 245 -5.17 16.32 -2.47
C ALA A 245 -6.11 16.68 -3.64
N ASP A 246 -5.62 17.33 -4.67
CA ASP A 246 -6.38 17.65 -5.88
C ASP A 246 -6.83 16.38 -6.62
N ALA A 247 -5.93 15.40 -6.76
CA ALA A 247 -6.26 14.10 -7.36
C ALA A 247 -7.30 13.34 -6.53
N LEU A 248 -7.17 13.35 -5.20
CA LEU A 248 -8.14 12.74 -4.29
C LEU A 248 -9.51 13.42 -4.36
N SER A 249 -9.53 14.74 -4.57
CA SER A 249 -10.75 15.53 -4.71
C SER A 249 -11.63 15.03 -5.87
N LEU A 250 -11.01 14.60 -6.98
CA LEU A 250 -11.72 14.01 -8.11
C LEU A 250 -12.40 12.67 -7.75
N LYS A 251 -11.90 11.95 -6.75
CA LYS A 251 -12.46 10.66 -6.33
C LYS A 251 -13.72 10.78 -5.47
N PHE A 252 -14.01 11.94 -4.89
CA PHE A 252 -15.32 12.18 -4.25
C PHE A 252 -16.48 12.26 -5.25
N ILE A 253 -16.20 12.48 -6.54
CA ILE A 253 -17.22 12.54 -7.59
C ILE A 253 -17.11 11.39 -8.59
N ASP A 254 -16.37 10.33 -8.25
CA ASP A 254 -16.22 9.16 -9.10
C ASP A 254 -17.58 8.51 -9.37
N THR A 255 -17.76 7.93 -10.56
CA THR A 255 -19.00 7.22 -10.91
C THR A 255 -19.22 5.98 -10.05
N ALA A 256 -18.13 5.31 -9.64
CA ALA A 256 -18.18 4.13 -8.82
C ALA A 256 -18.34 4.50 -7.34
N TRP A 257 -19.41 4.02 -6.71
CA TRP A 257 -19.77 4.43 -5.35
C TRP A 257 -18.78 3.91 -4.30
N ASP A 258 -18.19 2.75 -4.55
CA ASP A 258 -17.18 2.11 -3.69
C ASP A 258 -15.86 2.89 -3.71
N ILE A 259 -15.52 3.53 -4.84
CA ILE A 259 -14.40 4.48 -4.93
C ILE A 259 -14.69 5.74 -4.12
N ARG A 260 -15.90 6.33 -4.26
CA ARG A 260 -16.29 7.49 -3.46
C ARG A 260 -16.25 7.18 -1.96
N ASP A 261 -16.81 6.04 -1.57
CA ASP A 261 -16.83 5.56 -0.19
C ASP A 261 -15.41 5.36 0.37
N ALA A 262 -14.52 4.70 -0.37
CA ALA A 262 -13.13 4.51 0.03
C ALA A 262 -12.39 5.84 0.21
N ALA A 263 -12.60 6.81 -0.70
CA ALA A 263 -12.00 8.13 -0.59
C ALA A 263 -12.47 8.89 0.66
N ILE A 264 -13.79 8.88 0.93
CA ILE A 264 -14.36 9.49 2.14
C ILE A 264 -13.84 8.82 3.40
N HIS A 265 -13.81 7.49 3.42
CA HIS A 265 -13.33 6.72 4.55
C HIS A 265 -11.87 7.06 4.87
N PHE A 266 -11.02 7.17 3.84
CA PHE A 266 -9.63 7.60 4.00
C PHE A 266 -9.52 8.99 4.64
N VAL A 267 -10.32 9.98 4.23
CA VAL A 267 -10.32 11.31 4.87
C VAL A 267 -10.66 11.21 6.36
N GLY A 268 -11.62 10.35 6.72
CA GLY A 268 -11.95 10.08 8.12
C GLY A 268 -10.78 9.49 8.90
N GLN A 269 -10.06 8.53 8.31
CA GLN A 269 -8.90 7.87 8.94
C GLN A 269 -7.76 8.84 9.28
N LEU A 270 -7.65 9.96 8.58
CA LEU A 270 -6.64 10.99 8.88
C LEU A 270 -6.81 11.62 10.27
N PHE A 271 -7.98 11.48 10.90
CA PHE A 271 -8.28 11.97 12.25
C PHE A 271 -8.21 10.91 13.35
N ASP A 272 -8.00 9.63 12.98
CA ASP A 272 -7.98 8.53 13.93
C ASP A 272 -6.71 8.51 14.79
N ALA A 273 -6.77 7.79 15.91
CA ALA A 273 -5.60 7.53 16.75
C ALA A 273 -4.70 6.44 16.12
N PRO A 274 -3.37 6.52 16.30
CA PRO A 274 -2.62 7.53 17.05
C PRO A 274 -2.54 8.87 16.30
N TYR A 275 -2.54 9.97 17.07
CA TYR A 275 -2.45 11.33 16.53
C TYR A 275 -1.22 11.49 15.62
N CYS A 276 -1.46 11.97 14.40
CA CYS A 276 -0.41 12.36 13.47
C CYS A 276 -0.68 13.77 12.93
N LYS A 277 0.19 14.72 13.28
CA LYS A 277 0.07 16.13 12.88
C LYS A 277 -0.02 16.29 11.36
N PHE A 278 0.79 15.55 10.60
CA PHE A 278 0.88 15.69 9.15
C PHE A 278 -0.37 15.19 8.43
N LYS A 279 -0.99 14.09 8.88
CA LYS A 279 -2.27 13.61 8.36
C LYS A 279 -3.39 14.63 8.55
N ILE A 280 -3.52 15.16 9.77
CA ILE A 280 -4.53 16.15 10.10
C ILE A 280 -4.27 17.44 9.31
N GLN A 281 -3.01 17.90 9.24
CA GLN A 281 -2.67 19.09 8.48
C GLN A 281 -2.98 18.91 6.98
N PHE A 282 -2.63 17.77 6.38
CA PHE A 282 -2.99 17.45 5.01
C PHE A 282 -4.52 17.54 4.79
N SER A 283 -5.30 16.91 5.67
CA SER A 283 -6.77 16.95 5.58
C SER A 283 -7.34 18.38 5.67
N LEU A 284 -6.90 19.14 6.68
CA LEU A 284 -7.47 20.45 7.00
C LEU A 284 -6.98 21.57 6.07
N THR A 285 -5.71 21.55 5.65
CA THR A 285 -5.14 22.56 4.75
C THR A 285 -5.75 22.48 3.35
N HIS A 286 -6.11 21.28 2.88
CA HIS A 286 -6.74 21.08 1.57
C HIS A 286 -8.27 21.01 1.64
N HIS A 287 -8.87 21.34 2.78
CA HIS A 287 -10.32 21.39 2.98
C HIS A 287 -11.05 20.09 2.58
N LEU A 288 -10.38 18.92 2.68
CA LEU A 288 -10.96 17.63 2.32
C LEU A 288 -12.27 17.32 3.06
N PRO A 289 -12.44 17.65 4.35
CA PRO A 289 -13.71 17.44 5.04
C PRO A 289 -14.89 18.17 4.40
N LEU A 290 -14.69 19.36 3.83
CA LEU A 290 -15.80 20.09 3.19
C LEU A 290 -16.29 19.35 1.95
N GLN A 291 -15.36 18.81 1.16
CA GLN A 291 -15.70 18.01 -0.02
C GLN A 291 -16.41 16.71 0.37
N VAL A 292 -16.00 16.08 1.47
CA VAL A 292 -16.72 14.93 2.04
C VAL A 292 -18.15 15.32 2.43
N PHE A 293 -18.35 16.47 3.08
CA PHE A 293 -19.67 16.90 3.52
C PHE A 293 -20.62 17.25 2.38
N GLU A 294 -20.12 17.60 1.20
CA GLU A 294 -20.95 17.71 0.00
C GLU A 294 -21.57 16.35 -0.42
N ARG A 295 -21.05 15.23 0.09
CA ARG A 295 -21.56 13.86 -0.19
C ARG A 295 -22.59 13.37 0.81
N ILE A 296 -23.02 14.20 1.75
CA ILE A 296 -24.06 13.84 2.74
C ILE A 296 -25.43 13.55 2.10
N HIS A 297 -25.62 13.96 0.85
CA HIS A 297 -26.83 13.70 0.05
C HIS A 297 -26.54 12.82 -1.17
N ASP A 298 -25.45 12.04 -1.15
CA ASP A 298 -25.16 11.09 -2.21
C ASP A 298 -26.32 10.09 -2.38
N THR A 299 -26.56 9.66 -3.62
CA THR A 299 -27.60 8.66 -3.91
C THR A 299 -27.31 7.35 -3.19
N GLU A 300 -26.02 7.05 -3.01
CA GLU A 300 -25.56 5.82 -2.41
C GLU A 300 -25.46 5.98 -0.90
N PRO A 301 -26.21 5.20 -0.14
CA PRO A 301 -26.31 5.39 1.30
C PRO A 301 -25.02 5.05 2.05
N TYR A 302 -24.16 4.18 1.50
CA TYR A 302 -22.85 3.88 2.10
C TYR A 302 -21.98 5.14 2.12
N VAL A 303 -22.02 5.89 1.02
CA VAL A 303 -21.32 7.18 0.88
C VAL A 303 -21.86 8.21 1.88
N ARG A 304 -23.20 8.31 2.03
CA ARG A 304 -23.82 9.19 3.03
C ARG A 304 -23.39 8.83 4.46
N ALA A 305 -23.45 7.55 4.82
CA ALA A 305 -23.06 7.06 6.14
C ALA A 305 -21.58 7.33 6.43
N SER A 306 -20.70 7.09 5.46
CA SER A 306 -19.27 7.40 5.57
C SER A 306 -18.99 8.89 5.74
N ALA A 307 -19.76 9.78 5.10
CA ALA A 307 -19.62 11.22 5.28
C ALA A 307 -19.97 11.66 6.72
N ILE A 308 -21.02 11.08 7.32
CA ILE A 308 -21.38 11.30 8.74
C ILE A 308 -20.27 10.77 9.66
N GLU A 309 -19.71 9.60 9.33
CA GLU A 309 -18.64 8.99 10.08
C GLU A 309 -17.35 9.86 10.08
N VAL A 310 -17.03 10.55 8.98
CA VAL A 310 -15.93 11.53 8.97
C VAL A 310 -16.19 12.65 9.97
N LEU A 311 -17.42 13.18 10.01
CA LEU A 311 -17.79 14.21 10.99
C LEU A 311 -17.60 13.68 12.42
N ARG A 312 -18.05 12.46 12.71
CA ARG A 312 -17.84 11.82 14.01
C ARG A 312 -16.37 11.74 14.39
N ARG A 313 -15.50 11.28 13.49
CA ARG A 313 -14.04 11.18 13.73
C ARG A 313 -13.41 12.54 13.98
N MET A 314 -13.84 13.56 13.24
CA MET A 314 -13.41 14.94 13.47
C MET A 314 -13.83 15.47 14.85
N MET A 315 -15.01 15.09 15.36
CA MET A 315 -15.44 15.48 16.70
C MET A 315 -14.54 14.92 17.81
N VAL A 316 -13.93 13.74 17.62
CA VAL A 316 -13.00 13.14 18.59
C VAL A 316 -11.69 13.94 18.64
N SER A 317 -11.13 14.27 17.48
CA SER A 317 -9.89 15.05 17.36
C SER A 317 -10.07 16.50 17.82
N LYS A 318 -9.07 17.07 18.49
CA LYS A 318 -9.10 18.48 18.92
C LYS A 318 -9.09 19.42 17.71
N GLU A 319 -8.16 19.20 16.78
CA GLU A 319 -8.02 19.99 15.56
C GLU A 319 -9.20 19.81 14.62
N GLY A 320 -9.73 18.59 14.52
CA GLY A 320 -10.96 18.32 13.78
C GLY A 320 -12.14 19.13 14.35
N TRP A 321 -12.31 19.14 15.67
CA TRP A 321 -13.35 19.92 16.33
C TRP A 321 -13.16 21.43 16.14
N GLU A 322 -11.94 21.94 16.31
CA GLU A 322 -11.65 23.35 16.06
C GLU A 322 -11.95 23.75 14.61
N TYR A 323 -11.69 22.87 13.65
CA TYR A 323 -12.04 23.09 12.25
C TYR A 323 -13.55 23.13 12.03
N ILE A 324 -14.30 22.19 12.64
CA ILE A 324 -15.77 22.20 12.60
C ILE A 324 -16.27 23.55 13.13
N GLN A 325 -15.78 23.99 14.29
CA GLN A 325 -16.22 25.23 14.93
C GLN A 325 -15.86 26.49 14.13
N LYS A 326 -14.88 26.45 13.22
CA LYS A 326 -14.51 27.59 12.36
C LYS A 326 -15.30 27.63 11.05
N ASN A 327 -15.69 26.48 10.50
CA ASN A 327 -16.33 26.39 9.19
C ASN A 327 -17.86 26.27 9.29
N GLN A 328 -18.58 27.23 8.71
CA GLN A 328 -20.05 27.31 8.77
C GLN A 328 -20.72 26.02 8.26
N VAL A 329 -20.29 25.50 7.10
CA VAL A 329 -20.83 24.26 6.50
C VAL A 329 -20.73 23.09 7.47
N SER A 330 -19.57 22.92 8.13
CA SER A 330 -19.35 21.85 9.10
C SER A 330 -20.18 22.02 10.37
N ARG A 331 -20.34 23.25 10.86
CA ARG A 331 -21.21 23.55 12.02
C ARG A 331 -22.67 23.25 11.70
N ASP A 332 -23.13 23.65 10.52
CA ASP A 332 -24.51 23.44 10.10
C ASP A 332 -24.81 21.95 9.91
N LEU A 333 -23.86 21.19 9.36
CA LEU A 333 -24.00 19.74 9.29
C LEU A 333 -24.07 19.10 10.69
N ALA A 334 -23.19 19.51 11.61
CA ALA A 334 -23.21 19.01 12.98
C ALA A 334 -24.49 19.37 13.73
N SER A 335 -25.05 20.56 13.48
CA SER A 335 -26.30 20.99 14.10
C SER A 335 -27.51 20.22 13.58
N GLN A 336 -27.47 19.81 12.31
CA GLN A 336 -28.52 19.07 11.61
C GLN A 336 -28.41 17.55 11.74
N LEU A 337 -27.49 17.02 12.55
CA LEU A 337 -27.38 15.57 12.81
C LEU A 337 -28.72 14.88 13.08
N PRO A 338 -29.63 15.42 13.93
CA PRO A 338 -30.93 14.79 14.19
C PRO A 338 -31.77 14.53 12.93
N ARG A 339 -31.64 15.35 11.88
CA ARG A 339 -32.37 15.16 10.62
C ARG A 339 -32.03 13.84 9.94
N PHE A 340 -30.78 13.39 10.05
CA PHE A 340 -30.33 12.16 9.41
C PHE A 340 -30.79 10.89 10.14
N LEU A 341 -31.40 11.01 11.33
CA LEU A 341 -32.13 9.92 11.98
C LEU A 341 -33.41 9.55 11.21
N HIS A 342 -33.85 10.40 10.27
CA HIS A 342 -34.98 10.14 9.38
C HIS A 342 -34.55 9.65 7.99
N ASP A 343 -33.28 9.31 7.79
CA ASP A 343 -32.82 8.73 6.52
C ASP A 343 -33.53 7.38 6.27
N THR A 344 -33.81 7.10 5.00
CA THR A 344 -34.50 5.88 4.57
C THR A 344 -33.69 4.63 4.91
N GLU A 345 -32.36 4.75 4.96
CA GLU A 345 -31.45 3.63 5.11
C GLU A 345 -30.95 3.47 6.54
N ALA A 346 -31.09 2.27 7.11
CA ALA A 346 -30.81 1.99 8.52
C ALA A 346 -29.37 2.29 8.94
N PHE A 347 -28.40 2.05 8.05
CA PHE A 347 -26.99 2.29 8.34
C PHE A 347 -26.62 3.78 8.34
N VAL A 348 -27.35 4.63 7.61
CA VAL A 348 -27.19 6.09 7.72
C VAL A 348 -27.74 6.58 9.06
N ARG A 349 -28.91 6.07 9.48
CA ARG A 349 -29.48 6.34 10.81
C ARG A 349 -28.52 5.91 11.92
N ARG A 350 -27.92 4.73 11.79
CA ARG A 350 -26.90 4.21 12.74
C ARG A 350 -25.67 5.11 12.82
N ALA A 351 -25.07 5.48 11.68
CA ALA A 351 -23.90 6.37 11.66
C ALA A 351 -24.22 7.73 12.30
N THR A 352 -25.45 8.22 12.11
CA THR A 352 -25.96 9.45 12.72
C THR A 352 -26.05 9.33 14.23
N LEU A 353 -26.62 8.22 14.73
CA LEU A 353 -26.72 7.97 16.15
C LEU A 353 -25.32 7.89 16.79
N ASP A 354 -24.37 7.19 16.15
CA ASP A 354 -22.98 7.11 16.61
C ASP A 354 -22.31 8.50 16.63
N ALA A 355 -22.61 9.38 15.66
CA ALA A 355 -22.15 10.76 15.65
C ALA A 355 -22.73 11.60 16.79
N ILE A 356 -24.03 11.46 17.07
CA ILE A 356 -24.69 12.14 18.20
C ILE A 356 -24.11 11.67 19.52
N ILE A 357 -23.93 10.36 19.71
CA ILE A 357 -23.29 9.78 20.91
C ILE A 357 -21.89 10.36 21.10
N CYS A 358 -21.10 10.43 20.03
CA CYS A 358 -19.77 11.03 20.07
C CYS A 358 -19.81 12.51 20.49
N LEU A 359 -20.76 13.28 19.95
CA LEU A 359 -20.94 14.69 20.31
C LEU A 359 -21.32 14.86 21.79
N VAL A 360 -22.17 13.99 22.33
CA VAL A 360 -22.52 13.96 23.76
C VAL A 360 -21.28 13.68 24.61
N GLN A 361 -20.56 12.61 24.28
CA GLN A 361 -19.41 12.11 25.06
C GLN A 361 -18.22 13.07 25.06
N HIS A 362 -17.92 13.68 23.91
CA HIS A 362 -16.68 14.44 23.73
C HIS A 362 -16.87 15.96 23.72
N ARG A 363 -18.07 16.45 23.42
CA ARG A 363 -18.35 17.87 23.15
C ARG A 363 -19.59 18.41 23.85
N SER A 364 -20.22 17.65 24.75
CA SER A 364 -21.37 18.11 25.55
C SER A 364 -22.51 18.67 24.70
N CYS A 365 -22.79 18.06 23.54
CA CYS A 365 -23.83 18.48 22.60
C CYS A 365 -23.64 19.90 22.02
N GLN A 366 -22.43 20.47 22.09
CA GLN A 366 -22.18 21.83 21.61
C GLN A 366 -22.57 21.99 20.14
N GLY A 367 -23.43 22.97 19.86
CA GLY A 367 -23.85 23.32 18.51
C GLY A 367 -24.96 22.46 17.91
N MET A 368 -25.46 21.43 18.61
CA MET A 368 -26.59 20.63 18.13
C MET A 368 -27.93 21.35 18.35
N ALA A 369 -28.83 21.27 17.37
CA ALA A 369 -30.18 21.80 17.52
C ALA A 369 -31.01 20.92 18.48
N MET A 370 -31.46 21.52 19.58
CA MET A 370 -32.27 20.89 20.62
C MET A 370 -33.54 21.71 20.79
N GLU A 371 -34.70 21.16 20.42
CA GLU A 371 -35.99 21.82 20.57
C GLU A 371 -36.96 20.91 21.32
N ILE A 372 -37.87 21.51 22.08
CA ILE A 372 -38.90 20.78 22.83
C ILE A 372 -40.08 20.41 21.91
N GLU A 373 -40.29 21.22 20.88
CA GLU A 373 -41.34 21.03 19.89
C GLU A 373 -40.91 20.02 18.83
N SER A 374 -41.88 19.34 18.22
CA SER A 374 -41.62 18.34 17.18
C SER A 374 -41.08 18.99 15.92
N SER A 375 -39.77 18.92 15.71
CA SER A 375 -39.13 19.29 14.45
C SER A 375 -38.18 18.19 14.00
N ASP A 376 -38.19 17.87 12.71
CA ASP A 376 -37.27 16.90 12.09
C ASP A 376 -35.82 17.45 12.03
N HIS A 377 -35.57 18.62 12.61
CA HIS A 377 -34.29 19.31 12.63
C HIS A 377 -33.68 19.39 14.02
N SER A 378 -34.37 18.86 15.04
CA SER A 378 -33.91 18.87 16.42
C SER A 378 -34.00 17.51 17.07
N LEU A 379 -33.13 17.26 18.05
CA LEU A 379 -33.29 16.08 18.90
C LEU A 379 -34.38 16.37 19.94
N ASN A 380 -35.52 15.69 19.82
CA ASN A 380 -36.67 15.83 20.72
C ASN A 380 -37.13 14.46 21.27
N PRO A 381 -37.97 14.44 22.33
CA PRO A 381 -38.40 13.19 22.97
C PRO A 381 -39.10 12.20 22.04
N PHE A 382 -39.79 12.69 21.00
CA PHE A 382 -40.50 11.86 20.03
C PHE A 382 -39.52 11.10 19.13
N VAL A 383 -38.46 11.76 18.64
CA VAL A 383 -37.39 11.12 17.86
C VAL A 383 -36.70 10.03 18.69
N LEU A 384 -36.39 10.31 19.96
CA LEU A 384 -35.78 9.33 20.87
C LEU A 384 -36.68 8.12 21.12
N GLN A 385 -38.00 8.34 21.23
CA GLN A 385 -38.96 7.26 21.41
C GLN A 385 -39.07 6.37 20.17
N ASN A 386 -39.05 6.95 18.97
CA ASN A 386 -39.11 6.19 17.72
C ASN A 386 -37.84 5.36 17.48
N LEU A 387 -36.66 5.86 17.86
CA LEU A 387 -35.41 5.09 17.79
C LEU A 387 -35.42 3.81 18.66
N ILE A 388 -36.17 3.84 19.77
CA ILE A 388 -36.33 2.67 20.66
C ILE A 388 -37.34 1.67 20.06
N GLN A 389 -38.18 2.12 19.13
CA GLN A 389 -39.25 1.35 18.48
C GLN A 389 -38.92 0.94 17.04
N ASP A 390 -37.69 1.20 16.56
CA ASP A 390 -37.20 0.73 15.24
C ASP A 390 -36.97 -0.80 15.35
N ASP A 391 -38.06 -1.56 15.37
CA ASP A 391 -38.03 -3.01 15.16
C ASP A 391 -37.57 -3.24 13.72
N ASP A 392 -36.47 -3.98 13.55
CA ASP A 392 -36.00 -4.46 12.24
C ASP A 392 -37.13 -5.28 11.57
N THR A 393 -37.98 -4.62 10.78
CA THR A 393 -38.94 -5.32 9.94
C THR A 393 -38.19 -5.95 8.78
N GLU A 394 -38.02 -7.28 8.85
CA GLU A 394 -37.47 -8.16 7.79
C GLU A 394 -38.02 -7.88 6.38
#